data_AF-A0A8J2KEQ8-F1
#
_entry.id   AF-A0A8J2KEQ8-F1
#
_cell.length_a   1.000
_cell.length_b   1.000
_cell.length_c   1.000
_cell.angle_alpha   90.00
_cell.angle_beta   90.00
_cell.angle_gamma   90.00
#
_symmetry.space_group_name_H-M   'P 1'
#
loop_
_entity.id
_entity.type
_entity.pdbx_description
1 polymer ?
#
loop_
_entity_poly.entity_id
_entity_poly.type
_entity_poly.pdbx_seq_one_letter_code
_entity_poly.pdbx_strand_id
1 'polypeptide(L)'
;GLHQGSDIFPQNSQGLQCTAMSATAIAYASVQNISTWTANILDEVLIRGEAYFQQQNQMRTQEESRLPMNTDDIDGYVNGVFGSFTIKISSDHGSLIAGMLNKFKTRTESPIRLNTAIQTFIDLGHTYGILTTAGYSMALVIEDNYLYFFDSHSRGPKGGVSLNGSSCVLKYELTSAKSLSTLVHKNVQPRSSPNLDDTR
;
A
#
# COMPACT_ATOMS: atom_id res chain seq x y z
N GLY A 1 6.76 -5.35 -15.76
CA GLY A 1 5.90 -4.57 -14.86
C GLY A 1 6.79 -3.74 -13.97
N LEU A 2 6.34 -2.55 -13.68
CA LEU A 2 7.01 -1.56 -12.83
C LEU A 2 6.77 -1.88 -11.36
N HIS A 3 7.62 -1.32 -10.51
CA HIS A 3 7.40 -1.13 -9.08
C HIS A 3 7.77 0.31 -8.73
N GLN A 4 7.38 0.81 -7.55
CA GLN A 4 7.62 2.22 -7.16
C GLN A 4 9.10 2.65 -7.14
N GLY A 5 9.99 1.66 -7.16
CA GLY A 5 11.44 1.85 -7.18
C GLY A 5 12.04 1.68 -8.57
N SER A 6 11.24 1.68 -9.64
CA SER A 6 11.75 1.58 -11.01
C SER A 6 12.31 2.92 -11.51
N ASP A 7 13.35 2.88 -12.34
CA ASP A 7 14.14 4.06 -12.79
C ASP A 7 13.36 5.05 -13.67
N ILE A 8 12.15 4.70 -14.09
CA ILE A 8 11.24 5.62 -14.79
C ILE A 8 10.76 6.74 -13.85
N PHE A 9 10.74 6.50 -12.54
CA PHE A 9 10.32 7.49 -11.55
C PHE A 9 11.47 8.42 -11.17
N PRO A 10 11.20 9.71 -10.88
CA PRO A 10 12.21 10.66 -10.45
C PRO A 10 12.98 10.18 -9.20
N GLN A 11 14.30 10.37 -9.20
CA GLN A 11 15.17 9.94 -8.08
C GLN A 11 14.79 10.56 -6.73
N ASN A 12 14.21 11.76 -6.73
CA ASN A 12 13.79 12.46 -5.52
C ASN A 12 12.45 11.98 -4.96
N SER A 13 11.71 11.12 -5.69
CA SER A 13 10.45 10.53 -5.24
C SER A 13 10.48 9.01 -5.12
N GLN A 14 11.41 8.35 -5.82
CA GLN A 14 11.57 6.90 -5.84
C GLN A 14 11.62 6.30 -4.42
N GLY A 15 10.63 5.45 -4.10
CA GLY A 15 10.45 4.83 -2.80
C GLY A 15 9.54 5.57 -1.81
N LEU A 16 9.19 6.84 -2.06
CA LEU A 16 8.37 7.66 -1.14
C LEU A 16 6.87 7.68 -1.50
N GLN A 17 6.52 7.24 -2.70
CA GLN A 17 5.20 7.42 -3.29
C GLN A 17 4.20 6.27 -3.03
N CYS A 18 4.52 5.31 -2.14
CA CYS A 18 3.67 4.13 -1.91
C CYS A 18 2.25 4.48 -1.43
N THR A 19 2.11 5.52 -0.59
CA THR A 19 0.80 6.02 -0.13
C THR A 19 -0.03 6.58 -1.29
N ALA A 20 0.58 7.39 -2.15
CA ALA A 20 -0.07 7.97 -3.33
C ALA A 20 -0.50 6.90 -4.33
N MET A 21 0.36 5.92 -4.56
CA MET A 21 0.08 4.77 -5.43
C MET A 21 -1.03 3.89 -4.86
N SER A 22 -1.11 3.73 -3.53
CA SER A 22 -2.20 3.02 -2.88
C SER A 22 -3.54 3.75 -3.04
N ALA A 23 -3.57 5.07 -2.83
CA ALA A 23 -4.75 5.89 -3.08
C ALA A 23 -5.18 5.86 -4.57
N THR A 24 -4.21 5.84 -5.48
CA THR A 24 -4.46 5.72 -6.92
C THR A 24 -4.99 4.35 -7.31
N ALA A 25 -4.51 3.27 -6.68
CA ALA A 25 -5.09 1.94 -6.88
C ALA A 25 -6.57 1.91 -6.46
N ILE A 26 -6.91 2.52 -5.33
CA ILE A 26 -8.32 2.69 -4.91
C ILE A 26 -9.11 3.50 -5.95
N ALA A 27 -8.55 4.58 -6.49
CA ALA A 27 -9.18 5.38 -7.53
C ALA A 27 -9.46 4.58 -8.81
N TYR A 28 -8.56 3.69 -9.22
CA TYR A 28 -8.79 2.79 -10.35
C TYR A 28 -9.85 1.72 -10.02
N ALA A 29 -9.81 1.18 -8.79
CA ALA A 29 -10.71 0.10 -8.38
C ALA A 29 -12.16 0.57 -8.24
N SER A 30 -12.37 1.87 -8.00
CA SER A 30 -13.71 2.46 -8.00
C SER A 30 -14.34 2.60 -9.40
N VAL A 31 -13.54 2.43 -10.47
CA VAL A 31 -14.00 2.55 -11.86
C VAL A 31 -14.07 1.18 -12.55
N GLN A 32 -13.07 0.32 -12.33
CA GLN A 32 -13.02 -1.01 -12.94
C GLN A 32 -12.65 -2.06 -11.90
N ASN A 33 -13.38 -3.17 -11.95
CA ASN A 33 -13.19 -4.32 -11.08
C ASN A 33 -11.73 -4.80 -11.07
N ILE A 34 -11.15 -4.86 -9.87
CA ILE A 34 -9.72 -5.09 -9.67
C ILE A 34 -9.28 -6.50 -10.11
N SER A 35 -10.20 -7.47 -10.17
CA SER A 35 -9.91 -8.82 -10.65
C SER A 35 -9.58 -8.88 -12.15
N THR A 36 -9.97 -7.86 -12.90
CA THR A 36 -9.76 -7.76 -14.35
C THR A 36 -8.48 -7.02 -14.73
N TRP A 37 -7.72 -6.55 -13.73
CA TRP A 37 -6.54 -5.75 -13.98
C TRP A 37 -5.40 -6.56 -14.61
N THR A 38 -4.72 -5.91 -15.55
CA THR A 38 -3.55 -6.45 -16.23
C THR A 38 -2.29 -5.77 -15.70
N ALA A 39 -1.12 -6.30 -16.07
CA ALA A 39 0.17 -5.65 -15.78
C ALA A 39 0.22 -4.19 -16.28
N ASN A 40 -0.39 -3.90 -17.44
CA ASN A 40 -0.44 -2.54 -17.98
C ASN A 40 -1.29 -1.61 -17.10
N ILE A 41 -2.38 -2.11 -16.52
CA ILE A 41 -3.20 -1.32 -15.58
C ILE A 41 -2.41 -1.05 -14.29
N LEU A 42 -1.66 -2.03 -13.78
CA LEU A 42 -0.79 -1.82 -12.62
C LEU A 42 0.30 -0.78 -12.92
N ASP A 43 0.93 -0.84 -14.09
CA ASP A 43 1.93 0.14 -14.50
C ASP A 43 1.32 1.55 -14.61
N GLU A 44 0.11 1.70 -15.17
CA GLU A 44 -0.62 2.97 -15.18
C GLU A 44 -0.97 3.46 -13.77
N VAL A 45 -1.42 2.59 -12.86
CA VAL A 45 -1.66 2.93 -11.45
C VAL A 45 -0.40 3.52 -10.80
N LEU A 46 0.77 2.93 -11.07
CA LEU A 46 2.04 3.45 -10.56
C LEU A 46 2.39 4.81 -11.17
N ILE A 47 2.22 4.98 -12.48
CA ILE A 47 2.50 6.24 -13.20
C ILE A 47 1.58 7.38 -12.71
N ARG A 48 0.27 7.12 -12.61
CA ARG A 48 -0.68 8.10 -12.08
C ARG A 48 -0.45 8.35 -10.58
N GLY A 49 -0.03 7.34 -9.84
CA GLY A 49 0.31 7.46 -8.43
C GLY A 49 1.53 8.36 -8.20
N GLU A 50 2.55 8.27 -9.05
CA GLU A 50 3.69 9.20 -9.04
C GLU A 50 3.22 10.64 -9.35
N ALA A 51 2.40 10.83 -10.40
CA ALA A 51 1.88 12.15 -10.72
C ALA A 51 1.05 12.73 -9.55
N TYR A 52 0.25 11.89 -8.89
CA TYR A 52 -0.52 12.28 -7.71
C TYR A 52 0.37 12.64 -6.52
N PHE A 53 1.43 11.86 -6.25
CA PHE A 53 2.43 12.16 -5.23
C PHE A 53 3.07 13.54 -5.46
N GLN A 54 3.49 13.83 -6.69
CA GLN A 54 4.10 15.12 -7.04
C GLN A 54 3.11 16.28 -6.87
N GLN A 55 1.86 16.10 -7.26
CA GLN A 55 0.80 17.09 -7.04
C GLN A 55 0.61 17.39 -5.55
N GLN A 56 0.52 16.36 -4.72
CA GLN A 56 0.36 16.53 -3.27
C GLN A 56 1.60 17.20 -2.64
N ASN A 57 2.81 16.80 -3.06
CA ASN A 57 4.05 17.40 -2.56
C ASN A 57 4.20 18.89 -2.85
N GLN A 58 3.56 19.43 -3.89
CA GLN A 58 3.57 20.87 -4.16
C GLN A 58 2.87 21.70 -3.08
N MET A 59 1.99 21.07 -2.30
CA MET A 59 1.26 21.70 -1.20
C MET A 59 1.96 21.52 0.16
N ARG A 60 3.00 20.68 0.22
CA ARG A 60 3.75 20.37 1.44
C ARG A 60 4.95 21.30 1.59
N THR A 61 5.46 21.45 2.80
CA THR A 61 6.72 22.18 3.03
C THR A 61 7.91 21.46 2.40
N GLN A 62 9.03 22.16 2.21
CA GLN A 62 10.26 21.53 1.70
C GLN A 62 10.74 20.36 2.57
N GLU A 63 10.56 20.42 3.88
CA GLU A 63 10.95 19.35 4.79
C GLU A 63 10.06 18.13 4.62
N GLU A 64 8.73 18.32 4.61
CA GLU A 64 7.75 17.26 4.42
C GLU A 64 7.84 16.61 3.04
N SER A 65 8.13 17.38 1.98
CA SER A 65 8.27 16.87 0.62
C SER A 65 9.40 15.85 0.44
N ARG A 66 10.35 15.80 1.38
CA ARG A 66 11.45 14.81 1.40
C ARG A 66 11.08 13.53 2.15
N LEU A 67 9.88 13.48 2.74
CA LEU A 67 9.37 12.36 3.52
C LEU A 67 8.21 11.67 2.78
N PRO A 68 7.98 10.37 3.05
CA PRO A 68 6.77 9.70 2.56
C PRO A 68 5.51 10.47 2.98
N MET A 69 4.46 10.38 2.17
CA MET A 69 3.15 10.93 2.53
C MET A 69 2.50 10.06 3.60
N ASN A 70 1.88 10.70 4.59
CA ASN A 70 0.99 10.01 5.50
C ASN A 70 -0.41 9.88 4.87
N THR A 71 -1.34 9.20 5.54
CA THR A 71 -2.71 9.01 5.04
C THR A 71 -3.58 10.26 5.16
N ASP A 72 -3.18 11.27 5.92
CA ASP A 72 -3.88 12.56 6.01
C ASP A 72 -3.53 13.47 4.80
N ASP A 73 -2.39 13.22 4.16
CA ASP A 73 -1.91 13.95 2.97
C ASP A 73 -2.59 13.48 1.65
N ILE A 74 -3.53 12.51 1.69
CA ILE A 74 -4.05 11.87 0.46
C ILE A 74 -5.29 12.54 -0.12
N ASP A 75 -5.85 13.55 0.54
CA ASP A 75 -7.06 14.23 0.08
C ASP A 75 -6.79 15.01 -1.20
N GLY A 76 -7.58 14.75 -2.25
CA GLY A 76 -7.36 15.40 -3.54
C GLY A 76 -7.99 14.69 -4.71
N TYR A 77 -7.42 14.91 -5.90
CA TYR A 77 -7.94 14.43 -7.17
C TYR A 77 -6.89 13.62 -7.90
N VAL A 78 -7.17 12.34 -8.14
CA VAL A 78 -6.38 11.49 -9.03
C VAL A 78 -6.89 11.69 -10.45
N ASN A 79 -6.03 12.24 -11.31
CA ASN A 79 -6.38 12.59 -12.69
C ASN A 79 -5.96 11.50 -13.69
N GLY A 80 -6.73 11.36 -14.78
CA GLY A 80 -6.40 10.46 -15.89
C GLY A 80 -6.55 8.97 -15.57
N VAL A 81 -7.40 8.62 -14.59
CA VAL A 81 -7.78 7.23 -14.31
C VAL A 81 -8.46 6.67 -15.57
N PHE A 82 -7.94 5.55 -16.09
CA PHE A 82 -8.33 4.98 -17.40
C PHE A 82 -8.37 6.01 -18.55
N GLY A 83 -7.45 6.97 -18.52
CA GLY A 83 -7.25 7.97 -19.58
C GLY A 83 -8.17 9.19 -19.53
N SER A 84 -9.33 9.12 -18.86
CA SER A 84 -10.32 10.21 -18.89
C SER A 84 -10.97 10.55 -17.56
N PHE A 85 -10.93 9.67 -16.57
CA PHE A 85 -11.60 9.92 -15.29
C PHE A 85 -10.72 10.74 -14.35
N THR A 86 -11.38 11.65 -13.63
CA THR A 86 -10.81 12.32 -12.45
C THR A 86 -11.60 11.84 -11.24
N ILE A 87 -10.90 11.23 -10.29
CA ILE A 87 -11.50 10.63 -9.10
C ILE A 87 -11.06 11.43 -7.87
N LYS A 88 -12.04 11.87 -7.08
CA LYS A 88 -11.77 12.52 -5.80
C LYS A 88 -11.50 11.44 -4.73
N ILE A 89 -10.37 11.57 -4.04
CA ILE A 89 -10.03 10.78 -2.86
C ILE A 89 -10.17 11.67 -1.63
N SER A 90 -10.82 11.12 -0.60
CA SER A 90 -10.97 11.77 0.69
C SER A 90 -10.86 10.73 1.81
N SER A 91 -10.00 10.99 2.78
CA SER A 91 -9.79 10.17 3.97
C SER A 91 -10.98 10.30 4.92
N ASP A 92 -11.53 9.16 5.32
CA ASP A 92 -12.48 9.11 6.44
C ASP A 92 -11.71 8.97 7.75
N HIS A 93 -11.42 10.10 8.39
CA HIS A 93 -10.73 10.13 9.68
C HIS A 93 -11.52 9.42 10.80
N GLY A 94 -12.82 9.16 10.63
CA GLY A 94 -13.66 8.44 11.59
C GLY A 94 -13.47 6.91 11.57
N SER A 95 -12.88 6.37 10.50
CA SER A 95 -12.75 4.93 10.26
C SER A 95 -11.33 4.40 10.49
N LEU A 96 -10.52 5.08 11.30
CA LEU A 96 -9.15 4.67 11.61
C LEU A 96 -9.11 3.40 12.50
N ILE A 97 -8.50 2.32 11.99
CA ILE A 97 -8.21 1.11 12.75
C ILE A 97 -6.72 1.09 13.13
N ALA A 98 -6.41 1.54 14.34
CA ALA A 98 -5.04 1.53 14.87
C ALA A 98 -4.68 0.17 15.48
N GLY A 99 -3.52 -0.37 15.11
CA GLY A 99 -3.02 -1.65 15.60
C GLY A 99 -1.50 -1.71 15.72
N MET A 100 -1.01 -2.78 16.33
CA MET A 100 0.42 -3.06 16.46
C MET A 100 0.84 -4.24 15.58
N LEU A 101 1.99 -4.08 14.94
CA LEU A 101 2.64 -5.14 14.17
C LEU A 101 3.16 -6.22 15.13
N ASN A 102 4.07 -5.88 16.06
CA ASN A 102 4.68 -6.85 16.98
C ASN A 102 3.95 -6.95 18.33
N LYS A 103 4.09 -8.12 18.99
CA LYS A 103 3.78 -8.25 20.42
C LYS A 103 4.78 -7.41 21.23
N PHE A 104 4.38 -6.24 21.69
CA PHE A 104 4.96 -5.73 22.94
C PHE A 104 4.20 -6.37 24.11
N LYS A 105 4.94 -6.92 25.09
CA LYS A 105 4.38 -7.23 26.40
C LYS A 105 4.18 -5.89 27.14
N THR A 106 3.14 -5.14 26.79
CA THR A 106 2.69 -4.03 27.63
C THR A 106 1.89 -4.60 28.80
N ARG A 107 2.02 -3.99 29.99
CA ARG A 107 1.29 -4.37 31.22
C ARG A 107 -0.22 -4.08 31.15
N THR A 108 -0.65 -3.34 30.14
CA THR A 108 -2.03 -2.93 29.87
C THR A 108 -2.39 -3.35 28.45
N GLU A 109 -3.65 -3.78 28.28
CA GLU A 109 -4.34 -4.25 27.08
C GLU A 109 -3.48 -4.58 25.85
N SER A 110 -3.47 -5.87 25.44
CA SER A 110 -2.81 -6.28 24.21
C SER A 110 -3.43 -5.52 23.03
N PRO A 111 -2.67 -4.69 22.30
CA PRO A 111 -3.22 -3.92 21.20
C PRO A 111 -3.71 -4.82 20.08
N ILE A 112 -4.64 -4.28 19.28
CA ILE A 112 -5.18 -4.95 18.10
C ILE A 112 -4.01 -5.39 17.21
N ARG A 113 -3.94 -6.70 16.94
CA ARG A 113 -2.94 -7.27 16.03
C ARG A 113 -3.30 -6.95 14.60
N LEU A 114 -2.32 -6.91 13.70
CA LEU A 114 -2.56 -6.65 12.27
C LEU A 114 -3.63 -7.59 11.66
N ASN A 115 -3.62 -8.88 11.97
CA ASN A 115 -4.65 -9.80 11.48
C ASN A 115 -6.06 -9.46 12.01
N THR A 116 -6.16 -8.95 13.24
CA THR A 116 -7.43 -8.50 13.83
C THR A 116 -7.86 -7.19 13.19
N ALA A 117 -6.95 -6.24 12.96
CA ALA A 117 -7.26 -4.98 12.28
C ALA A 117 -7.79 -5.20 10.85
N ILE A 118 -7.16 -6.10 10.09
CA ILE A 118 -7.64 -6.49 8.75
C ILE A 118 -9.02 -7.15 8.86
N GLN A 119 -9.24 -8.02 9.85
CA GLN A 119 -10.56 -8.64 10.03
C GLN A 119 -11.62 -7.61 10.43
N THR A 120 -11.30 -6.66 11.31
CA THR A 120 -12.19 -5.56 11.68
C THR A 120 -12.55 -4.71 10.47
N PHE A 121 -11.59 -4.41 9.58
CA PHE A 121 -11.86 -3.71 8.32
C PHE A 121 -12.91 -4.43 7.47
N ILE A 122 -12.80 -5.76 7.36
CA ILE A 122 -13.74 -6.62 6.64
C ILE A 122 -15.11 -6.65 7.33
N ASP A 123 -15.14 -6.89 8.64
CA ASP A 123 -16.36 -7.08 9.43
C ASP A 123 -17.20 -5.79 9.52
N LEU A 124 -16.56 -4.63 9.49
CA LEU A 124 -17.23 -3.33 9.43
C LEU A 124 -17.79 -2.99 8.03
N GLY A 125 -17.54 -3.84 7.03
CA GLY A 125 -18.06 -3.67 5.67
C GLY A 125 -17.37 -2.56 4.87
N HIS A 126 -16.14 -2.18 5.23
CA HIS A 126 -15.39 -1.20 4.46
C HIS A 126 -14.97 -1.76 3.09
N THR A 127 -15.10 -0.94 2.04
CA THR A 127 -14.74 -1.35 0.67
C THR A 127 -13.30 -1.00 0.32
N TYR A 128 -12.81 0.16 0.75
CA TYR A 128 -11.50 0.68 0.41
C TYR A 128 -10.74 1.07 1.67
N GLY A 129 -9.46 0.72 1.74
CA GLY A 129 -8.61 1.09 2.86
C GLY A 129 -7.14 1.17 2.47
N ILE A 130 -6.37 1.96 3.21
CA ILE A 130 -4.91 1.97 3.11
C ILE A 130 -4.36 1.35 4.39
N LEU A 131 -3.63 0.24 4.24
CA LEU A 131 -2.87 -0.37 5.30
C LEU A 131 -1.49 0.27 5.35
N THR A 132 -1.20 1.01 6.42
CA THR A 132 0.13 1.60 6.66
C THR A 132 0.84 0.88 7.80
N THR A 133 2.04 0.37 7.56
CA THR A 133 2.88 -0.25 8.59
C THR A 133 4.36 -0.17 8.26
N ALA A 134 5.20 0.11 9.28
CA ALA A 134 6.66 0.19 9.13
C ALA A 134 7.16 1.12 7.99
N GLY A 135 6.42 2.19 7.66
CA GLY A 135 6.75 3.11 6.57
C GLY A 135 6.29 2.65 5.17
N TYR A 136 5.56 1.54 5.08
CA TYR A 136 4.97 1.00 3.86
C TYR A 136 3.48 1.29 3.88
N SER A 137 2.92 1.68 2.73
CA SER A 137 1.48 1.77 2.52
C SER A 137 1.05 0.87 1.36
N MET A 138 -0.06 0.15 1.58
CA MET A 138 -0.66 -0.79 0.63
C MET A 138 -2.17 -0.58 0.58
N ALA A 139 -2.80 -0.80 -0.58
CA ALA A 139 -4.25 -0.67 -0.69
C ALA A 139 -4.98 -1.99 -0.40
N LEU A 140 -6.10 -1.89 0.29
CA LEU A 140 -7.08 -2.93 0.52
C LEU A 140 -8.35 -2.56 -0.26
N VAL A 141 -8.85 -3.50 -1.06
CA VAL A 141 -10.10 -3.36 -1.81
C VAL A 141 -10.94 -4.61 -1.59
N ILE A 142 -12.17 -4.47 -1.10
CA ILE A 142 -13.13 -5.56 -1.03
C ILE A 142 -14.07 -5.46 -2.23
N GLU A 143 -14.07 -6.49 -3.07
CA GLU A 143 -14.92 -6.56 -4.25
C GLU A 143 -15.27 -8.03 -4.55
N ASP A 144 -16.51 -8.29 -4.97
CA ASP A 144 -17.02 -9.65 -5.29
C ASP A 144 -16.72 -10.72 -4.22
N ASN A 145 -16.85 -10.35 -2.94
CA ASN A 145 -16.59 -11.22 -1.80
C ASN A 145 -15.12 -11.68 -1.65
N TYR A 146 -14.19 -10.91 -2.21
CA TYR A 146 -12.75 -11.10 -2.05
C TYR A 146 -12.08 -9.83 -1.52
N LEU A 147 -11.01 -10.01 -0.76
CA LEU A 147 -10.09 -8.95 -0.40
C LEU A 147 -8.93 -8.95 -1.39
N TYR A 148 -8.74 -7.83 -2.08
CA TYR A 148 -7.60 -7.56 -2.92
C TYR A 148 -6.60 -6.68 -2.18
N PHE A 149 -5.33 -7.07 -2.27
CA PHE A 149 -4.21 -6.40 -1.64
C PHE A 149 -3.23 -5.93 -2.71
N PHE A 150 -3.15 -4.62 -2.93
CA PHE A 150 -2.21 -4.01 -3.85
C PHE A 150 -0.94 -3.57 -3.11
N ASP A 151 0.21 -3.96 -3.65
CA ASP A 151 1.53 -3.59 -3.14
C ASP A 151 2.39 -3.05 -4.28
N SER A 152 2.75 -1.76 -4.20
CA SER A 152 3.52 -1.05 -5.23
C SER A 152 5.02 -1.35 -5.20
N HIS A 153 5.52 -1.99 -4.15
CA HIS A 153 6.94 -2.30 -3.98
C HIS A 153 7.37 -3.45 -4.92
N SER A 154 8.68 -3.69 -5.01
CA SER A 154 9.21 -4.82 -5.78
C SER A 154 8.87 -6.16 -5.12
N ARG A 155 7.87 -6.86 -5.68
CA ARG A 155 7.35 -8.15 -5.20
C ARG A 155 7.47 -9.24 -6.26
N GLY A 156 7.56 -10.48 -5.79
CA GLY A 156 7.42 -11.67 -6.63
C GLY A 156 5.96 -12.10 -6.80
N PRO A 157 5.68 -13.18 -7.56
CA PRO A 157 4.32 -13.61 -7.89
C PRO A 157 3.42 -13.95 -6.69
N LYS A 158 4.01 -14.25 -5.52
CA LYS A 158 3.30 -14.55 -4.27
C LYS A 158 3.31 -13.38 -3.28
N GLY A 159 3.65 -12.17 -3.74
CA GLY A 159 3.68 -10.96 -2.92
C GLY A 159 4.88 -10.80 -1.99
N GLY A 160 5.83 -11.74 -1.99
CA GLY A 160 7.05 -11.63 -1.19
C GLY A 160 8.05 -10.64 -1.81
N VAL A 161 8.89 -10.00 -0.99
CA VAL A 161 9.97 -9.11 -1.48
C VAL A 161 10.83 -9.81 -2.54
N SER A 162 11.07 -9.15 -3.67
CA SER A 162 11.92 -9.62 -4.76
C SER A 162 12.92 -8.56 -5.19
N LEU A 163 14.13 -8.96 -5.60
CA LEU A 163 15.13 -8.01 -6.13
C LEU A 163 14.72 -7.49 -7.51
N ASN A 164 14.26 -8.39 -8.39
CA ASN A 164 13.83 -8.09 -9.76
C ASN A 164 12.32 -8.34 -9.88
N GLY A 165 11.55 -7.72 -9.00
CA GLY A 165 10.11 -7.87 -8.92
C GLY A 165 9.34 -6.80 -9.68
N SER A 166 8.04 -6.82 -9.51
CA SER A 166 7.12 -5.77 -9.92
C SER A 166 6.12 -5.51 -8.80
N SER A 167 5.33 -4.45 -8.92
CA SER A 167 4.11 -4.32 -8.13
C SER A 167 3.18 -5.51 -8.37
N CYS A 168 2.27 -5.75 -7.43
CA CYS A 168 1.31 -6.85 -7.53
C CYS A 168 -0.02 -6.53 -6.87
N VAL A 169 -1.06 -7.23 -7.34
CA VAL A 169 -2.32 -7.41 -6.61
C VAL A 169 -2.45 -8.87 -6.23
N LEU A 170 -2.77 -9.12 -4.97
CA LEU A 170 -3.04 -10.45 -4.44
C LEU A 170 -4.51 -10.55 -4.08
N LYS A 171 -5.10 -11.71 -4.37
CA LYS A 171 -6.50 -12.02 -4.06
C LYS A 171 -6.57 -12.94 -2.83
N TYR A 172 -7.41 -12.60 -1.88
CA TYR A 172 -7.64 -13.33 -0.64
C TYR A 172 -9.13 -13.54 -0.41
N GLU A 173 -9.49 -14.71 0.12
CA GLU A 173 -10.80 -14.91 0.76
C GLU A 173 -10.93 -13.95 1.96
N LEU A 174 -12.14 -13.48 2.25
CA LEU A 174 -12.39 -12.57 3.38
C LEU A 174 -12.04 -13.17 4.75
N THR A 175 -11.91 -14.50 4.84
CA THR A 175 -11.47 -15.21 6.06
C THR A 175 -9.94 -15.31 6.20
N SER A 176 -9.18 -14.81 5.21
CA SER A 176 -7.73 -15.00 5.13
C SER A 176 -6.90 -13.85 5.74
N ALA A 177 -7.49 -13.03 6.62
CA ALA A 177 -6.81 -11.90 7.28
C ALA A 177 -5.47 -12.30 7.94
N LYS A 178 -5.39 -13.50 8.53
CA LYS A 178 -4.15 -14.04 9.12
C LYS A 178 -3.05 -14.30 8.08
N SER A 179 -3.41 -14.82 6.92
CA SER A 179 -2.47 -15.12 5.83
C SER A 179 -1.88 -13.83 5.26
N LEU A 180 -2.72 -12.82 5.02
CA LEU A 180 -2.28 -11.50 4.57
C LEU A 180 -1.38 -10.83 5.63
N SER A 181 -1.80 -10.84 6.89
CA SER A 181 -0.98 -10.31 8.00
C SER A 181 0.39 -10.97 8.08
N THR A 182 0.48 -12.30 7.88
CA THR A 182 1.76 -13.03 7.87
C THR A 182 2.66 -12.58 6.72
N LEU A 183 2.10 -12.37 5.53
CA LEU A 183 2.85 -11.87 4.38
C LEU A 183 3.40 -10.46 4.64
N VAL A 184 2.54 -9.55 5.10
CA VAL A 184 2.93 -8.16 5.40
C VAL A 184 4.05 -8.15 6.43
N HIS A 185 3.91 -8.91 7.51
CA HIS A 185 4.95 -9.09 8.52
C HIS A 185 6.29 -9.53 7.93
N LYS A 186 6.29 -10.55 7.07
CA LYS A 186 7.51 -11.06 6.44
C LYS A 186 8.17 -10.00 5.55
N ASN A 187 7.38 -9.17 4.88
CA ASN A 187 7.88 -8.15 3.97
C ASN A 187 8.49 -6.93 4.67
N VAL A 188 8.05 -6.62 5.90
CA VAL A 188 8.50 -5.42 6.63
C VAL A 188 9.51 -5.70 7.75
N GLN A 189 9.82 -6.97 8.04
CA GLN A 189 10.91 -7.29 8.97
C GLN A 189 12.26 -6.84 8.37
N PRO A 190 13.15 -6.23 9.18
CA PRO A 190 14.52 -6.01 8.76
C PRO A 190 15.09 -7.35 8.30
N ARG A 191 15.63 -7.41 7.08
CA ARG A 191 16.49 -8.52 6.71
C ARG A 191 17.65 -8.45 7.70
N SER A 192 17.79 -9.45 8.56
CA SER A 192 19.04 -9.62 9.30
C SER A 192 20.16 -9.49 8.29
N SER A 193 21.07 -8.53 8.53
CA SER A 193 22.31 -8.45 7.77
C SER A 193 22.89 -9.86 7.71
N PRO A 194 23.35 -10.36 6.55
CA PRO A 194 24.17 -11.55 6.55
C PRO A 194 25.30 -11.29 7.57
N ASN A 195 25.45 -12.18 8.54
CA ASN A 195 26.50 -12.10 9.55
C ASN A 195 27.82 -11.75 8.84
N LEU A 196 28.43 -10.65 9.24
CA LEU A 196 29.81 -10.28 8.87
C LEU A 196 30.84 -11.17 9.61
N ASP A 197 30.45 -12.37 10.04
CA ASP A 197 31.27 -13.31 10.81
C ASP A 197 31.51 -14.60 10.01
N ASP A 198 32.01 -14.46 8.78
CA ASP A 198 32.67 -15.57 8.08
C ASP A 198 33.88 -15.05 7.30
N THR A 199 34.73 -14.31 7.99
CA THR A 199 36.15 -14.14 7.64
C THR A 199 36.99 -14.12 8.90
N ARG A 200 37.31 -15.30 9.45
CA ARG A 200 38.58 -15.62 10.09
C ARG A 200 38.90 -17.10 9.93
#